data_AF-A0A3B3E035-F1
#
_entry.id   AF-A0A3B3E035-F1
#
_cell.length_a   1.000
_cell.length_b   1.000
_cell.length_c   1.000
_cell.angle_alpha   90.00
_cell.angle_beta   90.00
_cell.angle_gamma   90.00
#
_symmetry.space_group_name_H-M   'P 1'
#
loop_
_entity.id
_entity.type
_entity.pdbx_description
1 polymer ?
#
loop_
_entity_poly.entity_id
_entity_poly.type
_entity_poly.pdbx_seq_one_letter_code
_entity_poly.pdbx_strand_id
1 'polypeptide(L)'
;MAPPPRGFLRYRDGKSRNLCVRVDNSLSSLISGVNELSVNSSVILNELVEQEKPRGGQAREEESSDDEDDEDELKSDPQPPTKRSKT
;
A
#
# COMPACT_ATOMS: atom_id res chain seq x y z
N MET A 1 -10.55 16.20 26.35
CA MET A 1 -9.28 15.96 25.63
C MET A 1 -9.38 14.58 24.98
N ALA A 2 -9.26 14.48 23.65
CA ALA A 2 -9.34 13.18 22.97
C ALA A 2 -8.01 12.42 23.13
N PRO A 3 -8.03 11.08 23.28
CA PRO A 3 -6.81 10.30 23.37
C PRO A 3 -6.03 10.34 22.04
N PRO A 4 -4.69 10.26 22.07
CA PRO A 4 -3.89 10.24 20.84
C PRO A 4 -4.18 8.99 20.01
N PRO A 5 -4.06 9.05 18.68
CA PRO A 5 -4.20 7.90 17.79
C PRO A 5 -3.24 6.78 18.17
N ARG A 6 -3.76 5.55 18.23
CA ARG A 6 -2.99 4.34 18.53
C ARG A 6 -3.30 3.27 17.49
N GLY A 7 -2.27 2.58 17.04
CA GLY A 7 -2.34 1.37 16.24
C GLY A 7 -1.72 0.19 17.00
N PHE A 8 -2.26 -1.00 16.76
CA PHE A 8 -1.74 -2.24 17.34
C PHE A 8 -1.56 -3.26 16.23
N LEU A 9 -0.34 -3.76 16.04
CA LEU A 9 -0.06 -4.87 15.13
C LEU A 9 0.18 -6.13 15.95
N ARG A 10 -0.65 -7.16 15.75
CA ARG A 10 -0.49 -8.48 16.39
C ARG A 10 -0.14 -9.51 15.35
N TYR A 11 1.00 -10.16 15.55
CA TYR A 11 1.51 -11.21 14.68
C TYR A 11 0.85 -12.56 14.99
N ARG A 12 0.96 -13.49 14.04
CA ARG A 12 0.47 -14.87 14.21
C ARG A 12 1.26 -15.65 15.27
N ASP A 13 2.51 -15.29 15.52
CA ASP A 13 3.35 -15.88 16.56
C ASP A 13 3.01 -15.36 17.98
N GLY A 14 1.97 -14.53 18.10
CA GLY A 14 1.51 -13.94 19.37
C GLY A 14 2.28 -12.69 19.79
N LYS A 15 3.37 -12.31 19.09
CA LYS A 15 4.05 -11.04 19.36
C LYS A 15 3.21 -9.85 18.92
N SER A 16 3.46 -8.69 19.50
CA SER A 16 2.76 -7.46 19.15
C SER A 16 3.70 -6.25 19.10
N ARG A 17 3.39 -5.30 18.21
CA ARG A 17 4.03 -3.98 18.13
C ARG A 17 2.98 -2.90 18.34
N ASN A 18 3.26 -2.00 19.28
CA ASN A 18 2.46 -0.80 19.53
C ASN A 18 2.94 0.33 18.61
N LEU A 19 2.02 0.97 17.92
CA LEU A 19 2.24 2.16 17.12
C LEU A 19 1.51 3.31 17.80
N CYS A 20 2.25 4.30 18.30
CA CYS A 20 1.66 5.45 18.96
C CYS A 20 2.23 6.72 18.32
N VAL A 21 1.34 7.59 17.84
CA VAL A 21 1.72 8.89 17.31
C VAL A 21 1.22 9.96 18.26
N ARG A 22 2.10 10.89 18.65
CA ARG A 22 1.69 12.03 19.47
C ARG A 22 1.03 13.05 18.56
N VAL A 23 -0.15 13.52 18.95
CA VAL A 23 -0.86 14.59 18.25
C VAL A 23 -1.22 15.68 19.26
N ASP A 24 -1.15 16.92 18.79
CA ASP A 24 -1.59 18.10 19.52
C ASP A 24 -3.10 18.28 19.38
N ASN A 25 -3.68 19.21 20.15
CA ASN A 25 -5.12 19.49 20.13
C ASN A 25 -5.53 20.36 18.93
N SER A 26 -5.20 19.91 17.71
CA SER A 26 -5.57 20.56 16.47
C SER A 26 -5.92 19.54 15.39
N LEU A 27 -6.85 19.90 14.50
CA LEU A 27 -7.28 19.03 13.41
C LEU A 27 -6.12 18.72 12.45
N SER A 28 -5.26 19.70 12.19
CA SER A 28 -4.06 19.51 11.35
C SER A 28 -3.12 18.47 11.96
N SER A 29 -2.85 18.55 13.28
CA SER A 29 -2.01 17.58 13.96
C SER A 29 -2.61 16.17 13.93
N LEU A 30 -3.95 16.05 14.07
CA LEU A 30 -4.63 14.76 13.95
C LEU A 30 -4.50 14.16 12.54
N ILE A 31 -4.69 14.96 11.49
CA ILE A 31 -4.54 14.51 10.08
C ILE A 31 -3.10 14.04 9.84
N SER A 32 -2.11 14.83 10.25
CA SER A 32 -0.70 14.44 10.17
C SER A 32 -0.43 13.15 10.93
N GLY A 33 -0.97 13.00 12.14
CA GLY A 33 -0.77 11.80 12.95
C GLY A 33 -1.39 10.54 12.35
N VAL A 34 -2.54 10.65 11.68
CA VAL A 34 -3.14 9.53 10.94
C VAL A 34 -2.27 9.14 9.73
N ASN A 35 -1.76 10.13 8.98
CA ASN A 35 -0.85 9.87 7.87
C ASN A 35 0.45 9.21 8.33
N GLU A 36 1.04 9.70 9.42
CA GLU A 36 2.25 9.10 10.02
C GLU A 36 2.00 7.65 10.43
N LEU A 37 0.85 7.37 11.07
CA LEU A 37 0.49 6.01 11.45
C LEU A 37 0.37 5.08 10.24
N SER A 38 -0.20 5.57 9.13
CA SER A 38 -0.34 4.85 7.87
C SER A 38 1.02 4.51 7.24
N VAL A 39 1.92 5.50 7.18
CA VAL A 39 3.29 5.32 6.65
C VAL A 39 4.05 4.31 7.50
N ASN A 40 4.05 4.48 8.83
CA ASN A 40 4.74 3.58 9.74
C ASN A 40 4.20 2.14 9.66
N SER A 41 2.88 1.99 9.50
CA SER A 41 2.26 0.68 9.30
C SER A 41 2.73 0.04 8.00
N SER A 42 2.75 0.80 6.90
CA SER A 42 3.23 0.32 5.60
C SER A 42 4.69 -0.13 5.65
N VAL A 43 5.56 0.65 6.30
CA VAL A 43 6.98 0.30 6.48
C VAL A 43 7.13 -1.03 7.24
N ILE A 44 6.46 -1.18 8.38
CA ILE A 44 6.54 -2.41 9.18
C ILE A 44 6.02 -3.61 8.40
N LEU A 45 4.91 -3.45 7.69
CA LEU A 45 4.37 -4.54 6.88
C LEU A 45 5.33 -4.93 5.75
N ASN A 46 5.96 -3.95 5.10
CA ASN A 46 6.94 -4.21 4.07
C ASN A 46 8.18 -4.94 4.63
N GLU A 47 8.70 -4.51 5.79
CA GLU A 47 9.80 -5.22 6.47
C GLU A 47 9.48 -6.69 6.76
N LEU A 48 8.23 -7.00 7.12
CA LEU A 48 7.81 -8.38 7.39
C LEU A 48 7.77 -9.22 6.11
N VAL A 49 7.31 -8.63 5.00
CA VAL A 49 7.32 -9.29 3.69
C VAL A 49 8.76 -9.55 3.25
N GLU A 50 9.65 -8.58 3.39
CA GLU A 50 11.07 -8.76 3.06
C GLU A 50 11.75 -9.82 3.94
N GLN A 51 11.36 -9.96 5.21
CA GLN A 51 11.84 -11.03 6.10
C GLN A 51 11.34 -12.42 5.68
N GLU A 52 10.15 -12.50 5.08
CA GLU A 52 9.57 -13.76 4.60
C GLU A 52 10.16 -14.21 3.25
N LYS A 53 10.73 -13.29 2.47
CA LYS A 53 11.38 -13.65 1.20
C LYS A 53 12.52 -14.65 1.46
N PRO A 54 12.56 -15.78 0.73
CA PRO A 54 13.64 -16.73 0.85
C PRO A 54 14.96 -16.02 0.47
N ARG A 55 15.94 -16.02 1.38
CA ARG A 55 17.28 -15.41 1.20
C ARG A 55 18.13 -16.02 0.05
N GLY A 56 17.54 -16.78 -0.86
CA GLY A 56 18.24 -17.52 -1.92
C GLY A 56 17.50 -17.62 -3.25
N GLY A 57 16.53 -16.75 -3.52
CA GLY A 57 15.83 -16.69 -4.81
C GLY A 57 16.29 -15.52 -5.68
N GLN A 58 17.58 -15.43 -6.02
CA GLN A 58 17.98 -14.64 -7.19
C GLN A 58 17.47 -15.35 -8.45
N ALA A 59 16.20 -15.11 -8.80
CA ALA A 59 15.78 -15.26 -10.18
C ALA A 59 16.46 -14.10 -10.93
N ARG A 60 17.50 -14.47 -11.69
CA ARG A 60 18.14 -13.66 -12.73
C ARG A 60 17.04 -12.97 -13.55
N GLU A 61 16.89 -11.67 -13.41
CA GLU A 61 16.27 -10.86 -14.45
C GLU A 61 17.34 -10.73 -15.54
N GLU A 62 17.26 -11.60 -16.55
CA GLU A 62 17.94 -11.37 -17.82
C GLU A 62 17.23 -10.18 -18.47
N GLU A 63 17.80 -8.99 -18.28
CA GLU A 63 17.51 -7.83 -19.10
C GLU A 63 17.92 -8.15 -20.55
N SER A 64 16.99 -8.72 -21.31
CA SER A 64 17.05 -8.66 -22.78
C SER A 64 16.50 -7.29 -23.18
N SER A 65 17.42 -6.32 -23.26
CA SER A 65 17.25 -5.10 -24.03
C SER A 65 16.98 -5.48 -25.49
N ASP A 66 15.78 -5.22 -25.98
CA ASP A 66 15.53 -5.00 -27.40
C ASP A 66 14.73 -3.71 -27.51
N ASP A 67 15.46 -2.69 -27.94
CA ASP A 67 15.02 -1.34 -28.28
C ASP A 67 14.35 -1.38 -29.67
N GLU A 68 13.75 -0.27 -30.07
CA GLU A 68 13.03 0.01 -31.34
C GLU A 68 11.52 -0.29 -31.34
N ASP A 69 10.62 0.54 -31.86
CA ASP A 69 10.51 1.96 -32.18
C ASP A 69 9.05 2.14 -32.68
N ASP A 70 8.55 3.36 -32.60
CA ASP A 70 7.54 3.97 -33.48
C ASP A 70 6.06 3.50 -33.55
N GLU A 71 5.23 4.42 -33.02
CA GLU A 71 4.05 5.11 -33.57
C GLU A 71 2.72 4.39 -33.88
N ASP A 72 1.68 5.02 -33.31
CA ASP A 72 0.34 5.29 -33.85
C ASP A 72 -0.50 4.16 -34.47
N GLU A 73 -1.68 3.92 -33.86
CA GLU A 73 -2.93 4.15 -34.60
C GLU A 73 -4.15 4.14 -33.66
N LEU A 74 -4.73 5.33 -33.49
CA LEU A 74 -6.10 5.54 -33.02
C LEU A 74 -7.09 4.78 -33.92
N LYS A 75 -7.82 3.79 -33.40
CA LYS A 75 -9.09 3.35 -34.00
C LYS A 75 -10.18 3.14 -32.94
N SER A 76 -11.26 3.86 -33.17
CA SER A 76 -12.36 4.19 -32.29
C SER A 76 -13.45 3.10 -32.18
N ASP A 77 -14.08 3.05 -31.00
CA ASP A 77 -15.49 2.66 -30.71
C ASP A 77 -15.98 1.22 -31.03
N PRO A 78 -17.08 0.68 -30.44
CA PRO A 78 -18.18 1.36 -29.71
C PRO A 78 -18.67 0.75 -28.37
N GLN A 79 -19.08 1.60 -27.43
CA GLN A 79 -20.15 1.32 -26.43
C GLN A 79 -21.51 1.14 -27.18
N PRO A 80 -22.66 0.62 -26.67
CA PRO A 80 -23.14 0.28 -25.31
C PRO A 80 -24.02 -1.04 -25.34
N PRO A 81 -25.09 -1.36 -24.55
CA PRO A 81 -25.73 -0.68 -23.42
C PRO A 81 -26.13 -1.54 -22.18
N THR A 82 -26.59 -0.79 -21.17
CA THR A 82 -27.19 -1.14 -19.88
C THR A 82 -28.31 -2.19 -19.91
N LYS A 83 -28.38 -3.07 -18.90
CA LYS A 83 -29.66 -3.59 -18.37
C LYS A 83 -29.64 -3.74 -16.85
N ARG A 84 -30.53 -3.00 -16.18
CA ARG A 84 -31.00 -3.20 -14.81
C ARG A 84 -31.77 -4.52 -14.73
N SER A 85 -31.54 -5.32 -13.70
CA SER A 85 -32.54 -6.27 -13.18
C SER A 85 -32.65 -6.08 -11.67
N LYS A 86 -33.74 -5.45 -11.26
CA LYS A 86 -34.27 -5.49 -9.90
C LYS A 86 -35.06 -6.79 -9.79
N THR A 87 -34.84 -7.56 -8.73
CA THR A 87 -35.83 -8.50 -8.22
C THR A 87 -35.84 -8.36 -6.72
#